data_AF-A0A098BPZ2-F1
#
_entry.id   AF-A0A098BPZ2-F1
#
_cell.length_a   1.000
_cell.length_b   1.000
_cell.length_c   1.000
_cell.angle_alpha   90.00
_cell.angle_beta   90.00
_cell.angle_gamma   90.00
#
_symmetry.space_group_name_H-M   'P 1'
#
loop_
_entity.id
_entity.type
_entity.pdbx_description
1 polymer ?
#
loop_
_entity_poly.entity_id
_entity_poly.type
_entity_poly.pdbx_seq_one_letter_code
_entity_poly.pdbx_strand_id
1 'polypeptide(L)' 'MCQCGCGWSGAAVVDRFHLVKKANEVVDAVRRRVTQTHRGRRGHKSDVEWINRRRLLRGAESLTGERRG' A
#
# COMPACT_ATOMS: atom_id res chain seq x y z
N MET A 1 -1.56 -41.51 -30.08
CA MET A 1 -2.60 -40.49 -30.34
C MET A 1 -2.94 -39.82 -29.02
N CYS A 2 -2.89 -38.48 -29.00
CA CYS A 2 -3.30 -37.49 -27.98
C CYS A 2 -2.92 -37.66 -26.50
N GLN A 3 -1.98 -36.83 -26.03
CA GLN A 3 -2.16 -35.99 -24.83
C GLN A 3 -1.56 -34.60 -25.12
N CYS A 4 -2.39 -33.72 -25.68
CA CYS A 4 -2.06 -32.33 -25.94
C CYS A 4 -1.97 -31.57 -24.60
N GLY A 5 -0.78 -31.03 -24.32
CA GLY A 5 -0.57 -30.11 -23.21
C GLY A 5 -1.28 -28.78 -23.48
N CYS A 6 -2.45 -28.59 -22.88
CA CYS A 6 -3.05 -27.27 -22.74
C CYS A 6 -2.53 -26.62 -21.46
N GLY A 7 -1.36 -25.98 -21.56
CA GLY A 7 -0.81 -25.14 -20.51
C GLY A 7 -1.69 -23.90 -20.31
N TRP A 8 -2.60 -23.96 -19.33
CA TRP A 8 -3.26 -22.76 -18.81
C TRP A 8 -2.28 -21.99 -17.92
N SER A 9 -1.44 -21.19 -18.55
CA SER A 9 -0.71 -20.13 -17.84
C SER A 9 -1.69 -18.98 -17.63
N GLY A 10 -2.60 -19.11 -16.66
CA GLY A 10 -3.57 -18.07 -16.32
C GLY A 10 -2.85 -16.81 -15.89
N ALA A 11 -2.73 -15.83 -16.80
CA ALA A 11 -2.24 -14.50 -16.46
C ALA A 11 -3.24 -13.85 -15.50
N ALA A 12 -2.81 -13.57 -14.27
CA ALA A 12 -3.63 -12.87 -13.30
C ALA A 12 -3.83 -11.42 -13.78
N VAL A 13 -5.05 -11.10 -14.24
CA VAL A 13 -5.43 -9.71 -14.59
C VAL A 13 -5.62 -8.94 -13.29
N VAL A 14 -4.60 -8.17 -12.90
CA VAL A 14 -4.68 -7.30 -11.73
C VAL A 14 -5.33 -5.98 -12.16
N ASP A 15 -6.58 -5.79 -11.75
CA ASP A 15 -7.28 -4.52 -11.98
C ASP A 15 -6.71 -3.37 -11.12
N ARG A 16 -6.88 -2.12 -11.57
CA ARG A 16 -6.39 -0.90 -10.90
C ARG A 16 -6.81 -0.82 -9.43
N PHE A 17 -8.02 -1.28 -9.07
CA PHE A 17 -8.47 -1.31 -7.68
C PHE A 17 -7.61 -2.25 -6.82
N HIS A 18 -7.15 -3.37 -7.39
CA HIS A 18 -6.29 -4.32 -6.70
C HIS A 18 -4.88 -3.75 -6.47
N LEU A 19 -4.34 -3.01 -7.43
CA LEU A 19 -3.04 -2.32 -7.26
C LEU A 19 -3.11 -1.28 -6.14
N VAL A 20 -4.15 -0.43 -6.13
CA VAL A 20 -4.35 0.58 -5.08
C VAL A 20 -4.55 -0.08 -3.72
N LYS A 21 -5.36 -1.14 -3.64
CA LYS A 21 -5.54 -1.92 -2.41
C LYS A 21 -4.20 -2.45 -1.90
N LYS A 22 -3.38 -3.05 -2.78
CA LYS A 22 -2.08 -3.60 -2.40
C LYS A 22 -1.12 -2.54 -1.91
N ALA A 23 -1.08 -1.38 -2.58
CA ALA A 23 -0.27 -0.25 -2.15
C ALA A 23 -0.68 0.22 -0.74
N ASN A 24 -1.99 0.33 -0.48
CA ASN A 24 -2.51 0.72 0.83
C ASN A 24 -2.12 -0.28 1.94
N GLU A 25 -2.19 -1.58 1.65
CA GLU A 25 -1.77 -2.64 2.57
C GLU A 25 -0.28 -2.52 2.93
N VAL A 26 0.58 -2.26 1.94
CA VAL A 26 2.03 -2.09 2.16
C VAL A 26 2.32 -0.88 3.03
N VAL A 27 1.69 0.26 2.77
CA VAL A 27 1.86 1.48 3.59
C VAL A 27 1.42 1.22 5.03
N ASP A 28 0.33 0.48 5.23
CA ASP A 28 -0.12 0.10 6.57
C ASP A 28 0.85 -0.83 7.31
N ALA A 29 1.43 -1.80 6.62
CA ALA A 29 2.43 -2.70 7.19
C ALA A 29 3.69 -1.94 7.61
N VAL A 30 4.20 -1.04 6.74
CA VAL A 30 5.35 -0.19 7.05
C VAL A 30 5.07 0.70 8.25
N ARG A 31 3.90 1.36 8.31
CA ARG A 31 3.51 2.20 9.45
C ARG A 31 3.50 1.40 10.75
N ARG A 32 2.87 0.22 10.77
CA ARG A 32 2.81 -0.64 11.96
C ARG A 32 4.19 -1.05 12.43
N ARG A 33 5.08 -1.44 11.51
CA ARG A 33 6.46 -1.79 11.82
C ARG A 33 7.22 -0.61 12.42
N VAL A 34 7.18 0.55 11.76
CA VAL A 34 7.86 1.77 12.24
C VAL A 34 7.38 2.18 13.62
N THR A 35 6.06 2.19 13.85
CA THR A 35 5.51 2.47 15.19
C THR A 35 6.05 1.48 16.22
N GLN A 36 6.02 0.18 15.93
CA GLN A 36 6.47 -0.84 16.88
C GLN A 36 7.97 -0.73 17.17
N THR A 37 8.79 -0.53 16.12
CA THR A 37 10.25 -0.41 16.22
C THR A 37 10.69 0.84 16.98
N HIS A 38 10.10 2.00 16.68
CA HIS A 38 10.59 3.27 17.24
C HIS A 38 9.87 3.69 18.53
N ARG A 39 8.64 3.21 18.78
CA ARG A 39 7.84 3.66 19.93
C ARG A 39 7.53 2.55 20.93
N GLY A 40 7.60 1.28 20.54
CA GLY A 40 7.28 0.15 21.43
C GLY A 40 5.83 0.08 21.89
N ARG A 41 4.94 0.93 21.35
CA ARG A 41 3.53 1.06 21.75
C ARG A 41 2.60 1.09 20.53
N ARG A 42 1.28 1.03 20.75
CA ARG A 42 0.29 1.25 19.69
C ARG A 42 0.40 2.69 19.13
N GLY A 43 0.21 2.80 17.82
CA GLY A 43 0.29 4.08 17.10
C GLY A 43 -0.94 4.96 17.34
N HIS A 44 -0.70 6.26 17.45
CA HIS A 44 -1.69 7.31 17.69
C HIS A 44 -1.84 8.20 16.45
N LYS A 45 -2.94 8.95 16.39
CA LYS A 45 -3.26 9.83 15.25
C LYS A 45 -2.27 11.00 15.10
N SER A 46 -1.63 11.39 16.19
CA SER A 46 -0.61 12.45 16.24
C SER A 46 0.78 11.96 15.82
N ASP A 47 0.99 10.66 15.71
CA ASP A 47 2.30 10.12 15.37
C ASP A 47 2.65 10.42 13.89
N VAL A 48 3.90 10.80 13.63
CA VAL A 48 4.35 11.27 12.29
C VAL A 48 4.10 10.23 11.19
N GLU A 49 4.24 8.94 11.50
CA GLU A 49 3.96 7.85 10.57
C GLU A 49 2.47 7.75 10.21
N TRP A 50 1.57 8.19 11.10
CA TRP A 50 0.13 8.27 10.85
C TRP A 50 -0.19 9.46 9.94
N ILE A 51 0.48 10.60 10.15
CA ILE A 51 0.38 11.78 9.30
C ILE A 51 0.87 11.45 7.88
N ASN A 52 2.00 10.75 7.76
CA ASN A 52 2.57 10.34 6.48
C ASN A 52 1.65 9.38 5.73
N ARG A 53 1.06 8.37 6.40
CA ARG A 53 0.03 7.51 5.80
C ARG A 53 -1.10 8.35 5.19
N ARG A 54 -1.63 9.33 5.93
CA ARG A 54 -2.75 10.15 5.45
C ARG A 54 -2.36 11.04 4.27
N ARG A 55 -1.09 11.43 4.13
CA ARG A 55 -0.58 12.13 2.95
C ARG A 55 -0.46 11.18 1.76
N LEU A 56 0.14 10.00 1.95
CA LEU A 56 0.34 9.00 0.88
C LEU A 56 -0.96 8.41 0.33
N LEU A 57 -2.02 8.36 1.13
CA LEU A 57 -3.34 7.91 0.69
C LEU A 57 -4.15 8.99 -0.04
N ARG A 58 -3.68 10.25 -0.04
CA ARG A 58 -4.27 11.26 -0.92
C ARG A 58 -3.63 11.15 -2.28
N GLY A 59 -4.44 11.20 -3.33
CA GLY A 59 -3.91 11.34 -4.68
C GLY A 59 -3.06 12.60 -4.79
N ALA A 60 -1.99 12.54 -5.57
CA ALA A 60 -1.02 13.63 -5.72
C ALA A 60 -1.67 14.93 -6.23
N GLU A 61 -2.76 14.81 -6.99
CA GLU A 61 -3.61 15.90 -7.44
C GLU A 61 -4.27 16.66 -6.28
N SER A 62 -4.54 15.97 -5.17
CA SER A 62 -5.17 16.53 -3.96
C SER A 62 -4.16 17.05 -2.92
N LEU A 63 -2.86 16.96 -3.21
CA LEU A 63 -1.81 17.48 -2.32
C LEU A 63 -1.46 18.93 -2.72
N THR A 64 -1.62 19.87 -1.77
CA THR A 64 -1.12 21.24 -1.91
C THR A 64 0.41 21.26 -1.94
N GLY A 65 1.03 22.28 -2.55
CA GLY A 65 2.48 22.34 -2.80
C GLY A 65 3.35 22.05 -1.56
N GLU A 66 2.98 22.59 -0.40
CA GLU A 66 3.66 22.36 0.87
C GLU A 66 3.64 20.89 1.34
N ARG A 67 2.66 20.10 0.90
CA ARG A 67 2.47 18.71 1.33
C ARG A 67 3.09 17.69 0.37
N ARG A 68 3.72 18.15 -0.71
CA ARG A 68 4.37 17.31 -1.73
C ARG A 68 5.85 17.05 -1.45
N GLY A 69 6.52 17.92 -0.69
CA GLY A 69 7.90 17.79 -0.22
C GLY A 69 7.99 17.27 1.22
#